data_AF-A8BGK2-F1
#
_entry.id   AF-A8BGK2-F1
#
_cell.length_a   1.000
_cell.length_b   1.000
_cell.length_c   1.000
_cell.angle_alpha   90.00
_cell.angle_beta   90.00
_cell.angle_gamma   90.00
#
_symmetry.space_group_name_H-M   'P 1'
#
loop_
_entity.id
_entity.type
_entity.pdbx_description
1 polymer ?
#
loop_
_entity_poly.entity_id
_entity_poly.type
_entity_poly.pdbx_seq_one_letter_code
_entity_poly.pdbx_strand_id
1 'polypeptide(L)'
;MCPERTIDGYGGSLDTKDTMTKADQPDSYALAAENEWLEQEIAQMERKINEMALQANSEAERTIEQLHASDAAKKTYEAEKATTIALLTSALKTMEDQNTLIEGNIGLTKQQSKRLQDELADLTKDYATRRKQLLDEIEQEKQDAEKYSNAARDMEEKIRAVEHNISSLQEHVARQRAEKEKLQKALEQIDILAQDTKKDYSTPYTKDIVDSLKEELIEIRVDMVKFLVETFEDPCSFTNPEQGKRYRQLLFQLKRKKTQLVLATQQCKS
;
A
#
# COMPACT_ATOMS: atom_id res chain seq x y z
N MET A 1 19.46 -93.53 69.85
CA MET A 1 19.74 -94.84 69.22
C MET A 1 21.18 -95.22 69.57
N CYS A 2 21.33 -96.36 70.26
CA CYS A 2 22.53 -96.99 70.86
C CYS A 2 23.47 -97.62 69.79
N PRO A 3 24.70 -98.14 70.08
CA PRO A 3 25.18 -98.75 71.34
C PRO A 3 26.57 -98.30 71.84
N GLU A 4 26.90 -98.33 73.14
CA GLU A 4 27.08 -99.46 74.07
C GLU A 4 28.33 -100.32 73.76
N ARG A 5 29.32 -100.26 74.67
CA ARG A 5 30.37 -101.28 74.81
C ARG A 5 30.73 -101.41 76.30
N THR A 6 30.00 -102.28 76.97
CA THR A 6 30.43 -103.07 78.12
C THR A 6 31.22 -104.27 77.59
N ILE A 7 32.42 -104.55 78.15
CA ILE A 7 32.96 -105.92 78.28
C ILE A 7 33.74 -105.99 79.59
N ASP A 8 33.28 -106.92 80.42
CA ASP A 8 33.83 -107.42 81.68
C ASP A 8 35.13 -108.21 81.55
N GLY A 9 35.79 -108.40 82.69
CA GLY A 9 36.39 -109.69 83.03
C GLY A 9 37.92 -109.68 83.12
N TYR A 10 38.47 -109.91 84.31
CA TYR A 10 38.67 -111.25 84.84
C TYR A 10 39.36 -111.15 86.20
N GLY A 11 38.69 -111.67 87.23
CA GLY A 11 39.36 -112.11 88.45
C GLY A 11 40.23 -113.32 88.14
N GLY A 12 41.50 -113.24 88.55
CA GLY A 12 42.45 -114.35 88.55
C GLY A 12 43.04 -114.47 89.94
N SER A 13 42.42 -115.28 90.79
CA SER A 13 43.04 -115.84 91.99
C SER A 13 44.11 -116.83 91.52
N LEU A 14 45.35 -116.59 91.95
CA LEU A 14 46.42 -117.58 91.91
C LEU A 14 47.01 -117.69 93.31
N ASP A 15 46.47 -118.66 94.06
CA ASP A 15 47.18 -119.31 95.16
C ASP A 15 48.46 -119.95 94.60
N THR A 16 49.61 -119.40 94.95
CA THR A 16 50.88 -120.13 94.91
C THR A 16 51.54 -120.10 96.27
N LYS A 17 51.69 -121.32 96.81
CA LYS A 17 52.27 -121.72 98.08
C LYS A 17 53.63 -121.08 98.39
N ASP A 18 53.85 -120.93 99.69
CA ASP A 18 55.13 -120.81 100.40
C ASP A 18 56.33 -121.43 99.66
N THR A 19 57.28 -120.58 99.31
CA THR A 19 58.70 -120.79 99.64
C THR A 19 59.34 -119.43 99.90
N MET A 20 59.69 -119.16 101.16
CA MET A 20 60.65 -118.11 101.51
C MET A 20 61.98 -118.36 100.80
N THR A 21 62.49 -117.34 100.12
CA THR A 21 63.92 -117.05 100.11
C THR A 21 64.10 -115.54 100.25
N LYS A 22 64.60 -115.12 101.42
CA LYS A 22 65.06 -113.76 101.69
C LYS A 22 66.20 -113.40 100.74
N ALA A 23 65.95 -112.50 99.81
CA ALA A 23 66.90 -111.51 99.31
C ALA A 23 66.11 -110.48 98.51
N ASP A 24 66.41 -109.20 98.72
CA ASP A 24 65.95 -108.05 97.94
C ASP A 24 64.52 -107.57 98.22
N GLN A 25 64.28 -107.14 99.46
CA GLN A 25 63.36 -106.02 99.68
C GLN A 25 63.90 -104.81 98.88
N PRO A 26 63.09 -104.17 98.01
CA PRO A 26 63.51 -102.93 97.37
C PRO A 26 63.77 -101.88 98.46
N ASP A 27 64.87 -101.15 98.31
CA ASP A 27 65.29 -100.11 99.26
C ASP A 27 64.16 -99.08 99.38
N SER A 28 63.52 -99.00 100.55
CA SER A 28 62.35 -98.14 100.75
C SER A 28 62.67 -96.67 100.51
N TYR A 29 63.95 -96.31 100.63
CA TYR A 29 64.46 -94.98 100.29
C TYR A 29 64.48 -94.72 98.77
N ALA A 30 64.78 -95.73 97.96
CA ALA A 30 64.78 -95.63 96.49
C ALA A 30 63.35 -95.51 95.92
N LEU A 31 62.40 -96.28 96.46
CA LEU A 31 60.98 -96.19 96.10
C LEU A 31 60.32 -94.88 96.56
N ALA A 32 60.74 -94.33 97.70
CA ALA A 32 60.28 -93.02 98.16
C ALA A 32 60.80 -91.89 97.26
N ALA A 33 62.08 -91.95 96.86
CA ALA A 33 62.68 -90.96 95.96
C ALA A 33 62.11 -91.03 94.53
N GLU A 34 61.79 -92.23 94.03
CA GLU A 34 61.16 -92.41 92.71
C GLU A 34 59.71 -91.91 92.70
N ASN A 35 58.93 -92.18 93.76
CA ASN A 35 57.60 -91.59 93.92
C ASN A 35 57.65 -90.07 94.06
N GLU A 36 58.58 -89.52 94.85
CA GLU A 36 58.74 -88.07 94.98
C GLU A 36 59.12 -87.41 93.64
N TRP A 37 59.95 -88.07 92.83
CA TRP A 37 60.29 -87.60 91.48
C TRP A 37 59.09 -87.67 90.52
N LEU A 38 58.32 -88.76 90.53
CA LEU A 38 57.10 -88.90 89.72
C LEU A 38 56.02 -87.90 90.14
N GLU A 39 55.84 -87.66 91.45
CA GLU A 39 54.92 -86.63 91.96
C GLU A 39 55.35 -85.23 91.52
N GLN A 40 56.65 -84.94 91.53
CA GLN A 40 57.18 -83.68 91.00
C GLN A 40 56.99 -83.56 89.48
N GLU A 41 57.17 -84.64 88.71
CA GLU A 41 56.96 -84.67 87.27
C GLU A 41 55.48 -84.50 86.91
N ILE A 42 54.58 -85.18 87.62
CA ILE A 42 53.13 -85.00 87.51
C ILE A 42 52.75 -83.55 87.83
N ALA A 43 53.24 -83.00 88.94
CA ALA A 43 52.96 -81.61 89.32
C ALA A 43 53.51 -80.58 88.32
N GLN A 44 54.60 -80.89 87.61
CA GLN A 44 55.12 -80.05 86.52
C GLN A 44 54.28 -80.19 85.24
N MET A 45 53.87 -81.41 84.88
CA MET A 45 52.99 -81.66 83.74
C MET A 45 51.62 -81.03 83.94
N GLU A 46 51.03 -81.13 85.13
CA GLU A 46 49.76 -80.48 85.48
C GLU A 46 49.86 -78.95 85.40
N ARG A 47 50.97 -78.37 85.87
CA ARG A 47 51.24 -76.92 85.69
C ARG A 47 51.31 -76.54 84.23
N LYS A 48 52.03 -77.31 83.41
CA LYS A 48 52.17 -77.06 81.98
C LYS A 48 50.83 -77.19 81.24
N ILE A 49 50.01 -78.18 81.60
CA ILE A 49 48.66 -78.35 81.06
C ILE A 49 47.79 -77.16 81.45
N ASN A 50 47.84 -76.70 82.70
CA ASN A 50 47.09 -75.54 83.15
C ASN A 50 47.53 -74.24 82.46
N GLU A 51 48.83 -74.03 82.24
CA GLU A 51 49.36 -72.90 81.48
C GLU A 51 48.90 -72.93 80.02
N MET A 52 48.95 -74.10 79.38
CA MET A 52 48.45 -74.27 78.00
C MET A 52 46.94 -74.05 77.92
N ALA A 53 46.17 -74.53 78.90
CA ALA A 53 44.73 -74.30 78.96
C ALA A 53 44.39 -72.82 79.16
N LEU A 54 45.13 -72.10 80.00
CA LEU A 54 44.97 -70.65 80.20
C LEU A 54 45.31 -69.87 78.93
N GLN A 55 46.39 -70.22 78.24
CA GLN A 55 46.76 -69.60 76.95
C GLN A 55 45.68 -69.85 75.91
N ALA A 56 45.25 -71.10 75.72
CA ALA A 56 44.19 -71.46 74.78
C ALA A 56 42.87 -70.73 75.11
N ASN A 57 42.51 -70.60 76.39
CA ASN A 57 41.32 -69.86 76.80
C ASN A 57 41.45 -68.37 76.49
N SER A 58 42.61 -67.76 76.75
CA SER A 58 42.84 -66.34 76.42
C SER A 58 42.82 -66.05 74.92
N GLU A 59 43.32 -66.98 74.10
CA GLU A 59 43.27 -66.89 72.63
C GLU A 59 41.85 -67.09 72.10
N ALA A 60 41.10 -68.02 72.71
CA ALA A 60 39.69 -68.22 72.40
C ALA A 60 38.86 -66.96 72.75
N GLU A 61 39.07 -66.37 73.92
CA GLU A 61 38.42 -65.11 74.35
C GLU A 61 38.71 -63.97 73.36
N ARG A 62 39.97 -63.77 72.96
CA ARG A 62 40.33 -62.78 71.93
C ARG A 62 39.66 -63.05 70.59
N THR A 63 39.56 -64.31 70.19
CA THR A 63 38.90 -64.69 68.93
C THR A 63 37.40 -64.42 69.00
N ILE A 64 36.76 -64.72 70.12
CA ILE A 64 35.34 -64.43 70.38
C ILE A 64 35.08 -62.91 70.33
N GLU A 65 35.94 -62.10 70.95
CA GLU A 65 35.85 -60.63 70.90
C GLU A 65 35.99 -60.09 69.47
N GLN A 66 36.93 -60.63 68.68
CA GLN A 66 37.10 -60.24 67.27
C GLN A 66 35.88 -60.64 66.41
N LEU A 67 35.30 -61.81 66.65
CA LEU A 67 34.07 -62.24 65.98
C LEU A 67 32.89 -61.33 66.33
N HIS A 68 32.74 -60.94 67.60
CA HIS A 68 31.71 -59.98 68.02
C HIS A 68 31.89 -58.60 67.37
N ALA A 69 33.12 -58.10 67.29
CA ALA A 69 33.43 -56.84 66.61
C ALA A 69 33.14 -56.93 65.10
N SER A 70 33.47 -58.06 64.47
CA SER A 70 33.16 -58.32 63.05
C SER A 70 31.66 -58.39 62.79
N ASP A 71 30.89 -59.08 63.64
CA ASP A 71 29.44 -59.14 63.55
C ASP A 71 28.78 -57.77 63.74
N ALA A 72 29.30 -56.96 64.66
CA ALA A 72 28.85 -55.58 64.85
C ALA A 72 29.12 -54.74 63.59
N ALA A 73 30.31 -54.82 63.00
CA ALA A 73 30.67 -54.12 61.77
C ALA A 73 29.84 -54.59 60.56
N LYS A 74 29.51 -55.88 60.49
CA LYS A 74 28.64 -56.43 59.46
C LYS A 74 27.22 -55.88 59.57
N LYS A 75 26.66 -55.80 60.79
CA LYS A 75 25.33 -55.22 61.02
C LYS A 75 25.27 -53.73 60.63
N THR A 76 26.29 -52.95 60.95
CA THR A 76 26.36 -51.53 60.54
C THR A 76 26.44 -51.42 59.02
N TYR A 77 27.29 -52.23 58.37
CA TYR A 77 27.40 -52.24 56.91
C TYR A 77 26.08 -52.63 56.22
N GLU A 78 25.37 -53.64 56.71
CA GLU A 78 24.08 -54.05 56.14
C GLU A 78 23.00 -52.96 56.30
N ALA A 79 22.99 -52.26 57.45
CA ALA A 79 22.09 -51.13 57.68
C ALA A 79 22.41 -49.92 56.79
N GLU A 80 23.69 -49.57 56.65
CA GLU A 80 24.16 -48.52 55.74
C GLU A 80 23.81 -48.87 54.29
N LYS A 81 24.10 -50.10 53.86
CA LYS A 81 23.76 -50.60 52.53
C LYS A 81 22.27 -50.50 52.25
N ALA A 82 21.41 -50.93 53.18
CA ALA A 82 19.96 -50.82 53.02
C ALA A 82 19.51 -49.36 52.90
N THR A 83 20.09 -48.47 53.73
CA THR A 83 19.80 -47.02 53.69
C THR A 83 20.25 -46.41 52.35
N THR A 84 21.45 -46.73 51.88
CA THR A 84 21.95 -46.26 50.58
C THR A 84 21.09 -46.75 49.43
N ILE A 85 20.67 -48.02 49.43
CA ILE A 85 19.78 -48.56 48.40
C ILE A 85 18.44 -47.81 48.41
N ALA A 86 17.84 -47.57 49.57
CA ALA A 86 16.59 -46.83 49.68
C ALA A 86 16.73 -45.40 49.14
N LEU A 87 17.83 -44.72 49.47
CA LEU A 87 18.09 -43.35 49.04
C LEU A 87 18.33 -43.26 47.53
N LEU A 88 19.12 -44.17 46.97
CA LEU A 88 19.34 -44.26 45.52
C LEU A 88 18.07 -44.63 44.76
N THR A 89 17.24 -45.52 45.30
CA THR A 89 15.95 -45.90 44.68
C THR A 89 14.99 -44.71 44.64
N SER A 90 14.91 -43.93 45.73
CA SER A 90 14.10 -42.71 45.79
C SER A 90 14.59 -41.64 44.81
N ALA A 91 15.91 -41.44 44.73
CA ALA A 91 16.52 -40.52 43.78
C ALA A 91 16.25 -40.93 42.32
N LEU A 92 16.40 -42.21 41.99
CA LEU A 92 16.12 -42.74 40.65
C LEU A 92 14.65 -42.51 40.26
N LYS A 93 13.71 -42.83 41.15
CA LYS A 93 12.29 -42.58 40.91
C LYS A 93 11.98 -41.10 40.67
N THR A 94 12.59 -40.22 41.46
CA THR A 94 12.44 -38.77 41.28
C THR A 94 12.97 -38.31 39.91
N MET A 95 14.09 -38.88 39.46
CA MET A 95 14.65 -38.59 38.14
C MET A 95 13.75 -39.10 37.01
N GLU A 96 13.14 -40.29 37.15
CA GLU A 96 12.18 -40.84 36.19
C GLU A 96 10.92 -39.96 36.06
N ASP A 97 10.38 -39.49 37.19
CA ASP A 97 9.24 -38.57 37.23
C ASP A 97 9.60 -37.23 36.56
N GLN A 98 10.78 -36.68 36.85
CA GLN A 98 11.28 -35.47 36.19
C GLN A 98 11.47 -35.66 34.68
N ASN A 99 12.00 -36.81 34.25
CA ASN A 99 12.20 -37.08 32.83
C ASN A 99 10.85 -37.14 32.09
N THR A 100 9.86 -37.80 32.68
CA THR A 100 8.49 -37.86 32.13
C THR A 100 7.87 -36.46 32.02
N LEU A 101 8.05 -35.60 33.03
CA LEU A 101 7.58 -34.22 33.00
C LEU A 101 8.26 -33.40 31.88
N ILE A 102 9.58 -33.56 31.72
CA ILE A 102 10.34 -32.88 30.68
C ILE A 102 9.89 -33.33 29.29
N GLU A 103 9.70 -34.63 29.07
CA GLU A 103 9.20 -35.18 27.81
C GLU A 103 7.81 -34.61 27.45
N GLY A 104 6.91 -34.50 28.44
CA GLY A 104 5.61 -33.85 28.28
C GLY A 104 5.74 -32.37 27.85
N ASN A 105 6.61 -31.61 28.51
CA ASN A 105 6.86 -30.21 28.15
C ASN A 105 7.48 -30.05 26.76
N ILE A 106 8.38 -30.95 26.36
CA ILE A 106 8.96 -30.97 25.01
C ILE A 106 7.85 -31.22 23.98
N GLY A 107 6.94 -32.16 24.27
CA GLY A 107 5.77 -32.43 23.41
C GLY A 107 4.89 -31.19 23.20
N LEU A 108 4.52 -30.51 24.30
CA LEU A 108 3.74 -29.27 24.26
C LEU A 108 4.46 -28.16 23.48
N THR A 109 5.76 -27.98 23.74
CA THR A 109 6.57 -26.96 23.05
C THR A 109 6.66 -27.23 21.55
N LYS A 110 6.83 -28.51 21.13
CA LYS A 110 6.83 -28.89 19.72
C LYS A 110 5.48 -28.59 19.06
N GLN A 111 4.37 -28.87 19.74
CA GLN A 111 3.03 -28.58 19.23
C GLN A 111 2.80 -27.07 19.06
N GLN A 112 3.19 -26.28 20.06
CA GLN A 112 3.12 -24.81 19.98
C GLN A 112 4.01 -24.25 18.87
N SER A 113 5.24 -24.76 18.75
CA SER A 113 6.18 -24.35 17.70
C SER A 113 5.61 -24.62 16.30
N LYS A 114 5.01 -25.80 16.07
CA LYS A 114 4.36 -26.11 14.80
C LYS A 114 3.19 -25.16 14.51
N ARG A 115 2.34 -24.91 15.49
CA ARG A 115 1.22 -23.97 15.34
C ARG A 115 1.69 -22.57 14.94
N LEU A 116 2.75 -22.06 15.59
CA LEU A 116 3.32 -20.76 15.24
C LEU A 116 3.95 -20.74 13.85
N GLN A 117 4.55 -21.86 13.40
CA GLN A 117 5.05 -21.98 12.04
C GLN A 117 3.92 -21.96 10.99
N ASP A 118 2.82 -22.66 11.26
CA ASP A 118 1.64 -22.66 10.40
C ASP A 118 1.00 -21.25 10.33
N GLU A 119 0.83 -20.59 11.47
CA GLU A 119 0.32 -19.20 11.54
C GLU A 119 1.22 -18.20 10.80
N LEU A 120 2.55 -18.36 10.88
CA LEU A 120 3.52 -17.54 10.14
C LEU A 120 3.44 -17.79 8.62
N ALA A 121 3.25 -19.03 8.20
CA ALA A 121 3.10 -19.39 6.79
C ALA A 121 1.83 -18.77 6.20
N ASP A 122 0.71 -18.85 6.92
CA ASP A 122 -0.56 -18.24 6.52
C ASP A 122 -0.44 -16.72 6.43
N LEU A 123 0.13 -16.07 7.45
CA LEU A 123 0.34 -14.62 7.45
C LEU A 123 1.25 -14.17 6.29
N THR A 124 2.28 -14.95 5.97
CA THR A 124 3.18 -14.66 4.84
C THR A 124 2.46 -14.75 3.50
N LYS A 125 1.57 -15.74 3.35
CA LYS A 125 0.76 -15.92 2.14
C LYS A 125 -0.26 -14.78 1.98
N ASP A 126 -0.93 -14.39 3.06
CA ASP A 126 -1.87 -13.27 3.05
C ASP A 126 -1.16 -11.95 2.72
N TYR A 127 0.01 -11.72 3.32
CA TYR A 127 0.84 -10.56 3.01
C TYR A 127 1.26 -10.53 1.53
N ALA A 128 1.72 -11.66 0.99
CA ALA A 128 2.09 -11.75 -0.43
C ALA A 128 0.89 -11.47 -1.36
N THR A 129 -0.29 -11.99 -1.01
CA THR A 129 -1.53 -11.77 -1.75
C THR A 129 -1.94 -10.30 -1.71
N ARG A 130 -1.95 -9.69 -0.52
CA ARG A 130 -2.31 -8.28 -0.35
C ARG A 130 -1.32 -7.35 -1.05
N ARG A 131 -0.02 -7.66 -0.98
CA ARG A 131 1.03 -6.92 -1.69
C ARG A 131 0.79 -6.96 -3.20
N LYS A 132 0.42 -8.13 -3.75
CA LYS A 132 0.11 -8.24 -5.18
C LYS A 132 -1.10 -7.39 -5.57
N GLN A 133 -2.20 -7.47 -4.80
CA GLN A 133 -3.39 -6.65 -5.03
C GLN A 133 -3.07 -5.16 -5.04
N LEU A 134 -2.28 -4.68 -4.07
CA LEU A 134 -1.89 -3.27 -4.01
C LEU A 134 -1.03 -2.85 -5.21
N LEU A 135 -0.14 -3.72 -5.70
CA LEU A 135 0.64 -3.43 -6.91
C LEU A 135 -0.26 -3.36 -8.16
N ASP A 136 -1.23 -4.26 -8.27
CA ASP A 136 -2.20 -4.26 -9.36
C ASP A 136 -3.10 -3.01 -9.31
N GLU A 137 -3.54 -2.59 -8.11
CA GLU A 137 -4.30 -1.34 -7.89
C GLU A 137 -3.49 -0.09 -8.30
N ILE A 138 -2.20 -0.02 -7.91
CA ILE A 138 -1.31 1.10 -8.26
C ILE A 138 -1.07 1.17 -9.77
N GLU A 139 -0.85 0.03 -10.44
CA GLU A 139 -0.65 0.00 -11.89
C GLU A 139 -1.93 0.43 -12.63
N GLN A 140 -3.10 0.03 -12.15
CA GLN A 140 -4.38 0.49 -12.69
C GLN A 140 -4.55 2.00 -12.52
N GLU A 141 -4.27 2.54 -11.33
CA GLU A 141 -4.37 3.98 -11.06
C GLU A 141 -3.41 4.79 -11.94
N LYS A 142 -2.20 4.28 -12.16
CA LYS A 142 -1.24 4.89 -13.09
C LYS A 142 -1.77 4.93 -14.52
N GLN A 143 -2.33 3.83 -15.02
CA GLN A 143 -2.92 3.78 -16.35
C GLN A 143 -4.10 4.75 -16.50
N ASP A 144 -4.93 4.87 -15.47
CA ASP A 144 -6.06 5.80 -15.48
C ASP A 144 -5.60 7.26 -15.40
N ALA A 145 -4.57 7.56 -14.61
CA ALA A 145 -3.93 8.88 -14.58
C ALA A 145 -3.33 9.27 -15.95
N GLU A 146 -2.68 8.33 -16.64
CA GLU A 146 -2.16 8.55 -18.00
C GLU A 146 -3.30 8.83 -19.00
N LYS A 147 -4.42 8.09 -18.93
CA LYS A 147 -5.60 8.36 -19.76
C LYS A 147 -6.17 9.74 -19.52
N TYR A 148 -6.34 10.14 -18.26
CA TYR A 148 -6.85 11.48 -17.93
C TYR A 148 -5.89 12.59 -18.35
N SER A 149 -4.58 12.38 -18.22
CA SER A 149 -3.56 13.33 -18.68
C SER A 149 -3.62 13.53 -20.19
N ASN A 150 -3.73 12.45 -20.96
CA ASN A 150 -3.89 12.52 -22.42
C ASN A 150 -5.20 13.22 -22.82
N ALA A 151 -6.32 12.88 -22.17
CA ALA A 151 -7.59 13.53 -22.42
C ALA A 151 -7.56 15.04 -22.09
N ALA A 152 -6.87 15.44 -21.02
CA ALA A 152 -6.65 16.84 -20.68
C ALA A 152 -5.85 17.56 -21.76
N ARG A 153 -4.77 16.94 -22.26
CA ARG A 153 -3.96 17.48 -23.36
C ARG A 153 -4.76 17.67 -24.64
N ASP A 154 -5.59 16.71 -25.01
CA ASP A 154 -6.49 16.80 -26.17
C ASP A 154 -7.51 17.94 -26.01
N MET A 155 -8.02 18.14 -24.80
CA MET A 155 -8.92 19.25 -24.50
C MET A 155 -8.22 20.59 -24.57
N GLU A 156 -6.99 20.71 -24.06
CA GLU A 156 -6.18 21.93 -24.20
C GLU A 156 -5.93 22.29 -25.67
N GLU A 157 -5.63 21.32 -26.52
CA GLU A 157 -5.43 21.55 -27.95
C GLU A 157 -6.72 22.04 -28.63
N LYS A 158 -7.87 21.44 -28.29
CA LYS A 158 -9.18 21.91 -28.77
C LYS A 158 -9.50 23.32 -28.30
N ILE A 159 -9.19 23.66 -27.04
CA ILE A 159 -9.38 25.01 -26.50
C ILE A 159 -8.54 26.00 -27.30
N ARG A 160 -7.25 25.73 -27.53
CA ARG A 160 -6.38 26.61 -28.34
C ARG A 160 -6.91 26.79 -29.76
N ALA A 161 -7.45 25.74 -30.38
CA ALA A 161 -8.07 25.85 -31.70
C ALA A 161 -9.33 26.75 -31.69
N VAL A 162 -10.17 26.62 -30.66
CA VAL A 162 -11.34 27.49 -30.49
C VAL A 162 -10.91 28.94 -30.24
N GLU A 163 -9.91 29.18 -29.39
CA GLU A 163 -9.36 30.50 -29.13
C GLU A 163 -8.84 31.15 -30.41
N HIS A 164 -8.10 30.42 -31.24
CA HIS A 164 -7.64 30.90 -32.53
C HIS A 164 -8.79 31.28 -33.47
N ASN A 165 -9.83 30.44 -33.54
CA ASN A 165 -11.03 30.71 -34.33
C ASN A 165 -11.77 31.96 -33.82
N ILE A 166 -11.87 32.15 -32.51
CA ILE A 166 -12.47 33.35 -31.90
C ILE A 166 -11.68 34.59 -32.30
N SER A 167 -10.34 34.56 -32.18
CA SER A 167 -9.50 35.69 -32.60
C SER A 167 -9.66 36.01 -34.09
N SER A 168 -9.70 34.98 -34.95
CA SER A 168 -9.93 35.15 -36.39
C SER A 168 -11.30 35.78 -36.70
N LEU A 169 -12.36 35.33 -36.02
CA LEU A 169 -13.70 35.90 -36.15
C LEU A 169 -13.76 37.35 -35.66
N GLN A 170 -13.12 37.66 -34.54
CA GLN A 170 -13.03 39.03 -34.03
C GLN A 170 -12.34 39.96 -35.04
N GLU A 171 -11.26 39.50 -35.67
CA GLU A 171 -10.57 40.25 -36.72
C GLU A 171 -11.48 40.45 -37.95
N HIS A 172 -12.17 39.40 -38.40
CA HIS A 172 -13.10 39.49 -39.52
C HIS A 172 -14.24 40.49 -39.25
N VAL A 173 -14.83 40.45 -38.05
CA VAL A 173 -15.86 41.40 -37.63
C VAL A 173 -15.33 42.83 -37.57
N ALA A 174 -14.08 43.03 -37.11
CA ALA A 174 -13.45 44.35 -37.12
C ALA A 174 -13.29 44.89 -38.56
N ARG A 175 -12.86 44.05 -39.51
CA ARG A 175 -12.77 44.43 -40.93
C ARG A 175 -14.15 44.78 -41.51
N GLN A 176 -15.16 43.95 -41.27
CA GLN A 176 -16.55 44.19 -41.71
C GLN A 176 -17.10 45.52 -41.16
N ARG A 177 -16.81 45.85 -39.89
CA ARG A 177 -17.22 47.14 -39.30
C ARG A 177 -16.54 48.33 -39.99
N ALA A 178 -15.24 48.22 -40.29
CA ALA A 178 -14.51 49.26 -41.00
C ALA A 178 -15.00 49.45 -42.45
N GLU A 179 -15.33 48.37 -43.15
CA GLU A 179 -15.95 48.42 -44.48
C GLU A 179 -17.33 49.08 -44.44
N LYS A 180 -18.17 48.70 -43.47
CA LYS A 180 -19.47 49.34 -43.26
C LYS A 180 -19.34 50.84 -43.03
N GLU A 181 -18.38 51.28 -42.21
CA GLU A 181 -18.15 52.71 -41.95
C GLU A 181 -17.72 53.45 -43.24
N LYS A 182 -16.86 52.84 -44.06
CA LYS A 182 -16.48 53.40 -45.37
C LYS A 182 -17.66 53.53 -46.32
N LEU A 183 -18.49 52.48 -46.41
CA LEU A 183 -19.70 52.50 -47.24
C LEU A 183 -20.71 53.55 -46.75
N GLN A 184 -20.87 53.69 -45.44
CA GLN A 184 -21.74 54.70 -44.85
C GLN A 184 -21.26 56.12 -45.18
N LYS A 185 -19.96 56.40 -45.08
CA LYS A 185 -19.37 57.68 -45.52
C LYS A 185 -19.57 57.93 -47.02
N ALA A 186 -19.44 56.90 -47.85
CA ALA A 186 -19.68 57.01 -49.29
C ALA A 186 -21.16 57.32 -49.61
N LEU A 187 -22.10 56.68 -48.90
CA LEU A 187 -23.52 56.98 -49.02
C LEU A 187 -23.84 58.42 -48.60
N GLU A 188 -23.29 58.89 -47.49
CA GLU A 188 -23.45 60.29 -47.05
C GLU A 188 -22.93 61.28 -48.09
N GLN A 189 -21.79 60.99 -48.74
CA GLN A 189 -21.27 61.83 -49.84
C GLN A 189 -22.19 61.82 -51.07
N ILE A 190 -22.76 60.66 -51.43
CA ILE A 190 -23.72 60.54 -52.52
C ILE A 190 -24.99 61.34 -52.20
N ASP A 191 -25.50 61.27 -50.98
CA ASP A 191 -26.68 62.03 -50.55
C ASP A 191 -26.43 63.54 -50.60
N ILE A 192 -25.24 64.01 -50.18
CA ILE A 192 -24.85 65.42 -50.32
C ILE A 192 -24.81 65.83 -51.80
N LEU A 193 -24.15 65.04 -52.65
CA LEU A 193 -24.10 65.29 -54.10
C LEU A 193 -25.50 65.30 -54.75
N ALA A 194 -26.38 64.39 -54.34
CA ALA A 194 -27.76 64.32 -54.81
C ALA A 194 -28.58 65.55 -54.35
N GLN A 195 -28.35 66.03 -53.13
CA GLN A 195 -28.99 67.26 -52.64
C GLN A 195 -28.46 68.51 -53.35
N ASP A 196 -27.15 68.59 -53.59
CA ASP A 196 -26.53 69.74 -54.26
C ASP A 196 -26.92 69.78 -55.75
N THR A 197 -26.92 68.65 -56.45
CA THR A 197 -27.46 68.58 -57.81
C THR A 197 -28.94 68.96 -57.85
N LYS A 198 -29.75 68.50 -56.89
CA LYS A 198 -31.16 68.94 -56.78
C LYS A 198 -31.27 70.46 -56.58
N LYS A 199 -30.39 71.08 -55.80
CA LYS A 199 -30.35 72.55 -55.65
C LYS A 199 -29.95 73.23 -56.95
N ASP A 200 -28.91 72.76 -57.64
CA ASP A 200 -28.44 73.30 -58.91
C ASP A 200 -29.51 73.24 -60.00
N TYR A 201 -30.28 72.15 -60.07
CA TYR A 201 -31.43 72.03 -60.99
C TYR A 201 -32.72 72.71 -60.49
N SER A 202 -32.78 73.17 -59.23
CA SER A 202 -33.96 73.86 -58.64
C SER A 202 -33.82 75.39 -58.54
N THR A 203 -32.64 75.94 -58.83
CA THR A 203 -32.46 77.40 -58.94
C THR A 203 -33.07 77.91 -60.25
N PRO A 204 -33.55 79.18 -60.32
CA PRO A 204 -34.70 79.60 -61.13
C PRO A 204 -34.40 79.80 -62.63
N TYR A 205 -33.61 78.91 -63.24
CA TYR A 205 -33.32 78.95 -64.67
C TYR A 205 -34.60 78.92 -65.52
N THR A 206 -35.63 78.22 -65.03
CA THR A 206 -36.93 78.14 -65.69
C THR A 206 -37.81 79.38 -65.51
N LYS A 207 -37.68 80.14 -64.41
CA LYS A 207 -38.48 81.36 -64.19
C LYS A 207 -37.99 82.51 -65.08
N ASP A 208 -36.67 82.68 -65.18
CA ASP A 208 -36.06 83.72 -66.03
C ASP A 208 -36.32 83.47 -67.52
N ILE A 209 -36.31 82.20 -67.96
CA ILE A 209 -36.70 81.82 -69.33
C ILE A 209 -38.19 82.09 -69.59
N VAL A 210 -39.06 81.78 -68.64
CA VAL A 210 -40.50 82.01 -68.78
C VAL A 210 -40.81 83.51 -68.81
N ASP A 211 -40.15 84.32 -68.01
CA ASP A 211 -40.38 85.76 -67.96
C ASP A 211 -39.79 86.46 -69.20
N SER A 212 -38.61 86.05 -69.68
CA SER A 212 -38.07 86.51 -70.97
C SER A 212 -38.99 86.15 -72.15
N LEU A 213 -39.53 84.92 -72.20
CA LEU A 213 -40.46 84.51 -73.25
C LEU A 213 -41.80 85.26 -73.19
N LYS A 214 -42.25 85.71 -72.01
CA LYS A 214 -43.44 86.56 -71.89
C LYS A 214 -43.18 87.96 -72.46
N GLU A 215 -42.02 88.53 -72.17
CA GLU A 215 -41.64 89.88 -72.59
C GLU A 215 -41.52 89.96 -74.12
N GLU A 216 -40.82 89.03 -74.75
CA GLU A 216 -40.75 88.92 -76.22
C GLU A 216 -42.14 88.72 -76.86
N LEU A 217 -43.04 88.01 -76.19
CA LEU A 217 -44.41 87.79 -76.68
C LEU A 217 -45.25 89.07 -76.59
N ILE A 218 -45.02 89.90 -75.57
CA ILE A 218 -45.63 91.23 -75.46
C ILE A 218 -45.12 92.14 -76.58
N GLU A 219 -43.82 92.16 -76.85
CA GLU A 219 -43.23 92.95 -77.95
C GLU A 219 -43.83 92.58 -79.31
N ILE A 220 -43.87 91.29 -79.66
CA ILE A 220 -44.46 90.82 -80.93
C ILE A 220 -45.96 91.20 -81.01
N ARG A 221 -46.71 91.15 -79.89
CA ARG A 221 -48.11 91.58 -79.88
C ARG A 221 -48.24 93.08 -80.09
N VAL A 222 -47.39 93.89 -79.45
CA VAL A 222 -47.37 95.35 -79.63
C VAL A 222 -47.08 95.68 -81.09
N ASP A 223 -46.10 95.03 -81.71
CA ASP A 223 -45.78 95.23 -83.12
C ASP A 223 -46.90 94.76 -84.05
N MET A 224 -47.58 93.67 -83.71
CA MET A 224 -48.75 93.20 -84.47
C MET A 224 -49.94 94.14 -84.33
N VAL A 225 -50.16 94.74 -83.14
CA VAL A 225 -51.21 95.75 -82.92
C VAL A 225 -50.86 97.06 -83.64
N LYS A 226 -49.62 97.54 -83.56
CA LYS A 226 -49.15 98.71 -84.33
C LYS A 226 -49.36 98.49 -85.82
N PHE A 227 -48.93 97.33 -86.33
CA PHE A 227 -49.19 96.95 -87.72
C PHE A 227 -50.70 96.98 -88.04
N LEU A 228 -51.55 96.39 -87.19
CA LEU A 228 -53.00 96.37 -87.44
C LEU A 228 -53.61 97.78 -87.41
N VAL A 229 -53.18 98.66 -86.51
CA VAL A 229 -53.62 100.06 -86.43
C VAL A 229 -53.16 100.84 -87.66
N GLU A 230 -51.88 100.75 -88.02
CA GLU A 230 -51.31 101.37 -89.23
C GLU A 230 -52.08 100.92 -90.50
N THR A 231 -52.42 99.63 -90.58
CA THR A 231 -53.19 99.11 -91.72
C THR A 231 -54.69 99.41 -91.68
N PHE A 232 -55.23 99.78 -90.51
CA PHE A 232 -56.62 100.24 -90.38
C PHE A 232 -56.76 101.72 -90.77
N GLU A 233 -55.74 102.52 -90.49
CA GLU A 233 -55.65 103.93 -90.88
C GLU A 233 -55.43 104.13 -92.39
N ASP A 234 -54.79 103.16 -93.07
CA ASP A 234 -54.71 103.08 -94.55
C ASP A 234 -55.20 101.71 -95.08
N PRO A 235 -56.50 101.58 -95.41
CA PRO A 235 -57.11 100.29 -95.79
C PRO A 235 -56.52 99.66 -97.07
N CYS A 236 -55.90 100.47 -97.94
CA CYS A 236 -55.24 99.98 -99.16
C CYS A 236 -53.88 99.32 -98.86
N SER A 237 -53.35 99.50 -97.65
CA SER A 237 -52.10 98.85 -97.22
C SER A 237 -52.27 97.34 -96.97
N PHE A 238 -53.49 96.86 -96.65
CA PHE A 238 -53.75 95.43 -96.39
C PHE A 238 -53.72 94.58 -97.66
N THR A 239 -54.03 95.17 -98.81
CA THR A 239 -53.95 94.52 -100.13
C THR A 239 -52.53 94.54 -100.71
N ASN A 240 -51.59 95.22 -100.04
CA ASN A 240 -50.18 95.18 -100.40
C ASN A 240 -49.58 93.80 -100.02
N PRO A 241 -49.06 93.03 -101.00
CA PRO A 241 -48.53 91.69 -100.76
C PRO A 241 -47.36 91.66 -99.77
N GLU A 242 -46.59 92.75 -99.63
CA GLU A 242 -45.49 92.85 -98.66
C GLU A 242 -45.99 93.03 -97.21
N GLN A 243 -47.04 93.82 -96.99
CA GLN A 243 -47.66 93.96 -95.66
C GLN A 243 -48.35 92.66 -95.24
N GLY A 244 -49.01 91.97 -96.16
CA GLY A 244 -49.58 90.64 -95.91
C GLY A 244 -48.53 89.56 -95.60
N LYS A 245 -47.31 89.67 -96.12
CA LYS A 245 -46.18 88.81 -95.71
C LYS A 245 -45.70 89.16 -94.30
N ARG A 246 -45.55 90.45 -93.99
CA ARG A 246 -45.12 90.94 -92.67
C ARG A 246 -46.09 90.53 -91.55
N TYR A 247 -47.39 90.64 -91.78
CA TYR A 247 -48.41 90.18 -90.84
C TYR A 247 -48.34 88.66 -90.59
N ARG A 248 -48.20 87.87 -91.66
CA ARG A 248 -48.04 86.40 -91.55
C ARG A 248 -46.77 86.00 -90.80
N GLN A 249 -45.68 86.73 -91.00
CA GLN A 249 -44.44 86.53 -90.26
C GLN A 249 -44.60 86.83 -88.76
N LEU A 250 -45.23 87.96 -88.41
CA LEU A 250 -45.51 88.31 -87.00
C LEU A 250 -46.44 87.28 -86.34
N LEU A 251 -47.49 86.82 -87.03
CA LEU A 251 -48.37 85.76 -86.54
C LEU A 251 -47.63 84.43 -86.33
N PHE A 252 -46.72 84.08 -87.24
CA PHE A 252 -45.93 82.85 -87.12
C PHE A 252 -44.96 82.93 -85.93
N GLN A 253 -44.27 84.06 -85.76
CA GLN A 253 -43.39 84.31 -84.62
C GLN A 253 -44.17 84.27 -83.29
N LEU A 254 -45.35 84.91 -83.24
CA LEU A 254 -46.23 84.90 -82.07
C LEU A 254 -46.68 83.48 -81.71
N LYS A 255 -47.11 82.69 -82.70
CA LYS A 255 -47.55 81.30 -82.50
C LYS A 255 -46.39 80.42 -82.01
N ARG A 256 -45.19 80.60 -82.56
CA ARG A 256 -43.99 79.87 -82.15
C ARG A 256 -43.61 80.21 -80.70
N LYS A 257 -43.51 81.49 -80.36
CA LYS A 257 -43.16 81.95 -79.00
C LYS A 257 -44.21 81.54 -77.96
N LYS A 258 -45.51 81.59 -78.30
CA LYS A 258 -46.59 81.08 -77.46
C LYS A 258 -46.43 79.58 -77.15
N THR A 259 -46.06 78.78 -78.15
CA THR A 259 -45.85 77.33 -77.97
C THR A 259 -44.65 77.06 -77.06
N GLN A 260 -43.55 77.81 -77.24
CA GLN A 260 -42.36 77.73 -76.39
C GLN A 260 -42.67 78.11 -74.93
N LEU A 261 -43.47 79.16 -74.71
CA LEU A 261 -43.90 79.57 -73.38
C LEU A 261 -44.74 78.49 -72.66
N VAL A 262 -45.67 77.83 -73.38
CA VAL A 262 -46.50 76.76 -72.81
C VAL A 262 -45.64 75.57 -72.38
N LEU A 263 -44.70 75.15 -73.21
CA LEU A 263 -43.79 74.03 -72.90
C LEU A 263 -42.89 74.36 -71.71
N ALA A 264 -42.29 75.56 -71.68
CA ALA A 264 -41.47 76.01 -70.56
C ALA A 264 -42.29 76.08 -69.25
N THR A 265 -43.54 76.55 -69.32
CA THR A 265 -44.44 76.64 -68.15
C THR A 265 -44.87 75.26 -67.64
N GLN A 266 -45.04 74.27 -68.52
CA GLN A 266 -45.33 72.88 -68.11
C GLN A 266 -44.13 72.24 -67.41
N GLN A 267 -42.92 72.50 -67.90
CA GLN A 267 -41.67 72.06 -67.28
C GLN A 267 -41.42 72.72 -65.91
N CYS A 268 -42.01 73.89 -65.63
CA CYS A 268 -41.95 74.52 -64.30
C CYS A 268 -42.88 73.89 -63.24
N LYS A 269 -43.88 73.10 -63.66
CA LYS A 269 -44.93 72.55 -62.76
C LYS A 269 -44.72 71.07 -62.42
N SER A 270 -43.77 70.40 -63.07
CA SER A 270 -43.38 69.00 -62.80
C SER A 270 -42.17 68.98 -61.89
#